data_AF-A0A7J0CK45-F1
#
_entry.id   AF-A0A7J0CK45-F1
#
_cell.length_a   1.000
_cell.length_b   1.000
_cell.length_c   1.000
_cell.angle_alpha   90.00
_cell.angle_beta   90.00
_cell.angle_gamma   90.00
#
_symmetry.space_group_name_H-M   'P 1'
#
loop_
_entity.id
_entity.type
_entity.pdbx_description
1 polymer ?
#
loop_
_entity_poly.entity_id
_entity_poly.type
_entity_poly.pdbx_seq_one_letter_code
_entity_poly.pdbx_strand_id
1 'polypeptide(L)' 'MVTPYRTQYLDGPNVRNVLLQDLCPLDLSEHVAIGTIDRIAFHEVANALDPARATPTTCSSVVG' A
#
# COMPACT_ATOMS: atom_id res chain seq x y z
N MET A 1 4.67 15.17 -1.24
CA MET A 1 5.23 14.75 0.07
C MET A 1 4.30 15.25 1.16
N VAL A 2 3.97 14.43 2.16
CA VAL A 2 2.96 14.75 3.19
C VAL A 2 3.39 14.21 4.55
N THR A 3 3.54 15.09 5.54
CA THR A 3 4.01 14.74 6.90
C THR A 3 3.23 15.45 8.00
N PRO A 4 3.05 14.83 9.19
CA PRO A 4 3.43 13.46 9.52
C PRO A 4 2.55 12.46 8.76
N TYR A 5 3.11 11.35 8.26
CA TYR A 5 2.42 10.52 7.26
C TYR A 5 1.04 10.01 7.70
N ARG A 6 0.81 9.86 9.02
CA ARG A 6 -0.47 9.42 9.59
C ARG A 6 -1.62 10.38 9.34
N THR A 7 -1.37 11.64 8.96
CA THR A 7 -2.44 12.57 8.55
C THR A 7 -3.14 12.15 7.25
N GLN A 8 -2.57 11.19 6.51
CA GLN A 8 -3.17 10.60 5.31
C GLN A 8 -4.26 9.56 5.65
N TYR A 9 -4.25 9.01 6.87
CA TYR A 9 -5.18 7.98 7.28
C TYR A 9 -6.58 8.54 7.54
N LEU A 10 -7.59 7.75 7.16
CA LEU A 10 -9.00 8.05 7.38
C LEU A 10 -9.48 7.40 8.69
N ASP A 11 -10.61 7.88 9.20
CA ASP A 11 -11.31 7.30 10.36
C ASP A 11 -12.78 6.99 9.98
N GLY A 12 -13.27 5.82 10.39
CA GLY A 12 -14.63 5.36 10.10
C GLY A 12 -14.78 3.84 9.99
N PRO A 13 -16.01 3.31 10.01
CA PRO A 13 -16.28 1.87 10.15
C PRO A 13 -15.84 1.03 8.93
N ASN A 14 -15.70 1.63 7.75
CA ASN A 14 -15.34 0.95 6.50
C ASN A 14 -13.98 1.40 5.97
N VAL A 15 -13.09 1.87 6.85
CA VAL A 15 -11.75 2.32 6.49
C VAL A 15 -10.73 1.21 6.72
N ARG A 16 -9.83 1.03 5.75
CA ARG A 16 -8.63 0.22 5.91
C ARG A 16 -7.40 1.06 5.57
N ASN A 17 -6.69 1.49 6.61
CA ASN A 17 -5.40 2.15 6.48
C ASN A 17 -4.29 1.09 6.48
N VAL A 18 -3.33 1.23 5.56
CA VAL A 18 -2.21 0.31 5.42
C VAL A 18 -0.91 1.11 5.41
N LEU A 19 0.08 0.67 6.16
CA LEU A 19 1.44 1.17 6.05
C LEU A 19 2.20 0.27 5.07
N LEU A 20 2.79 0.86 4.03
CA LEU A 20 3.53 0.12 3.00
C LEU A 20 4.64 -0.74 3.63
N GLN A 21 5.33 -0.19 4.63
CA GLN A 21 6.42 -0.87 5.33
C GLN A 21 5.97 -2.06 6.19
N ASP A 22 4.67 -2.18 6.52
CA ASP A 22 4.14 -3.38 7.16
C ASP A 22 4.01 -4.55 6.15
N LEU A 23 3.82 -4.23 4.86
CA LEU A 23 3.75 -5.21 3.77
C LEU A 23 5.16 -5.63 3.32
N CYS A 24 6.06 -4.66 3.22
CA CYS A 24 7.46 -4.89 2.91
C CYS A 24 8.36 -3.87 3.63
N PRO A 25 9.06 -4.29 4.70
CA PRO A 25 9.95 -3.38 5.45
C PRO A 25 11.12 -2.80 4.64
N LEU A 26 11.43 -3.40 3.49
CA LEU A 26 12.48 -2.95 2.57
C LEU A 26 11.95 -2.02 1.47
N ASP A 27 10.63 -1.76 1.43
CA ASP A 27 10.07 -0.78 0.51
C ASP A 27 10.20 0.63 1.09
N LEU A 28 11.12 1.38 0.49
CA LEU A 28 11.47 2.75 0.86
C LEU A 28 10.88 3.77 -0.12
N SER A 29 9.82 3.41 -0.83
CA SER A 29 9.15 4.30 -1.78
C SER A 29 8.67 5.58 -1.10
N GLU A 30 9.12 6.71 -1.64
CA GLU A 30 8.68 8.04 -1.26
C GLU A 30 7.35 8.41 -1.94
N HIS A 31 6.80 9.56 -1.59
CA HIS A 31 5.46 10.01 -2.01
C HIS A 31 5.18 9.95 -3.52
N VAL A 32 6.18 10.14 -4.38
CA VAL A 32 6.00 10.04 -5.84
C VAL A 32 6.10 8.59 -6.30
N ALA A 33 7.07 7.83 -5.77
CA ALA A 33 7.33 6.46 -6.19
C ALA A 33 6.15 5.53 -5.89
N ILE A 34 5.55 5.67 -4.70
CA ILE A 34 4.40 4.87 -4.25
C ILE A 34 3.21 4.93 -5.22
N GLY A 35 3.02 6.07 -5.90
CA GLY A 35 1.90 6.28 -6.82
C GLY A 35 2.22 6.10 -8.30
N THR A 36 3.49 5.85 -8.66
CA THR A 36 3.92 5.86 -10.08
C THR A 36 4.59 4.59 -10.54
N ILE A 37 5.35 3.91 -9.67
CA ILE A 37 6.18 2.76 -10.07
C ILE A 37 6.17 1.61 -9.07
N ASP A 38 5.63 1.82 -7.87
CA ASP A 38 5.62 0.84 -6.79
C ASP A 38 4.56 -0.26 -7.02
N ARG A 39 5.04 -1.45 -7.38
CA ARG A 39 4.18 -2.62 -7.63
C ARG A 39 3.66 -3.26 -6.35
N ILE A 40 4.31 -3.06 -5.20
CA ILE A 40 3.81 -3.54 -3.91
C ILE A 40 2.55 -2.74 -3.56
N ALA A 41 2.61 -1.40 -3.69
CA ALA A 41 1.43 -0.55 -3.55
C ALA A 41 0.34 -0.89 -4.58
N PHE A 42 0.69 -1.17 -5.83
CA PHE A 42 -0.31 -1.53 -6.86
C PHE A 42 -0.97 -2.89 -6.62
N HIS A 43 -0.23 -3.89 -6.11
CA HIS A 43 -0.81 -5.16 -5.70
C HIS A 43 -1.81 -4.96 -4.53
N GLU A 44 -1.49 -4.08 -3.60
CA GLU A 44 -2.39 -3.73 -2.51
C GLU A 44 -3.66 -3.00 -2.97
N VAL A 45 -3.55 -2.14 -3.99
CA VAL A 45 -4.71 -1.54 -4.66
C VAL A 45 -5.56 -2.61 -5.36
N ALA A 46 -4.94 -3.58 -6.04
CA ALA A 46 -5.67 -4.68 -6.69
C ALA A 46 -6.47 -5.52 -5.68
N ASN A 47 -5.89 -5.82 -4.51
CA ASN A 47 -6.58 -6.48 -3.41
C ASN A 47 -7.82 -5.71 -2.94
N ALA A 48 -7.72 -4.38 -2.86
CA ALA A 48 -8.85 -3.55 -2.45
C ALA A 48 -9.96 -3.48 -3.51
N LEU A 49 -9.60 -3.52 -4.81
CA LEU A 49 -10.55 -3.52 -5.92
C LEU A 49 -11.30 -4.85 -6.09
N ASP A 50 -10.69 -5.97 -5.70
CA ASP A 50 -11.25 -7.32 -5.84
C ASP A 50 -11.01 -8.18 -4.58
N PRO A 51 -11.66 -7.82 -3.46
CA PRO A 51 -11.39 -8.44 -2.16
C PRO A 51 -11.72 -9.94 -2.10
N ALA A 52 -12.58 -10.43 -3.00
CA ALA A 52 -12.92 -11.86 -3.07
C ALA A 52 -11.75 -12.74 -3.55
N ARG A 53 -10.74 -12.16 -4.22
CA ARG A 53 -9.57 -12.87 -4.76
C ARG A 53 -8.24 -12.30 -4.24
N ALA A 54 -8.29 -11.48 -3.19
CA ALA A 54 -7.12 -10.84 -2.63
C ALA A 54 -6.11 -11.86 -2.06
N THR A 55 -4.82 -11.60 -2.27
CA THR A 55 -3.71 -12.37 -1.70
C THR A 55 -2.80 -11.46 -0.87
N PRO A 56 -2.05 -11.99 0.12
CA PRO A 56 -1.15 -11.14 0.91
C PRO A 56 -0.15 -10.39 0.03
N THR A 57 -0.11 -9.07 0.13
CA THR A 57 0.94 -8.25 -0.46
C THR A 57 2.22 -8.43 0.35
N THR A 58 3.34 -8.74 -0.30
CA THR A 58 4.64 -8.89 0.36
C THR A 58 5.74 -8.24 -0.49
N CYS A 59 7.00 -8.28 -0.04
CA CYS A 59 8.13 -7.85 -0.85
C CYS A 59 8.23 -8.55 -2.22
N SER A 60 7.69 -9.76 -2.39
CA SER A 60 7.70 -10.45 -3.68
C SER A 60 6.81 -9.79 -4.74
N SER A 61 5.82 -8.99 -4.32
CA SER A 61 4.90 -8.29 -5.22
C SER A 61 5.60 -7.24 -6.11
N VAL A 62 6.90 -6.96 -5.88
CA VAL A 62 7.72 -6.10 -6.74
C VAL A 62 7.88 -6.64 -8.17
N VAL A 63 7.72 -7.95 -8.40
CA VAL A 63 7.84 -8.57 -9.72
C VAL A 63 6.51 -8.89 -10.40
N GLY A 64 5.40 -8.83 -9.66
CA GLY A 64 4.05 -9.21 -10.14
C GLY A 64 3.51 -10.41 -9.38
#